data_AF-L0JGL6-F1
#
_entry.id   AF-L0JGL6-F1
#
_cell.length_a   1.000
_cell.length_b   1.000
_cell.length_c   1.000
_cell.angle_alpha   90.00
_cell.angle_beta   90.00
_cell.angle_gamma   90.00
#
_symmetry.space_group_name_H-M   'P 1'
#
loop_
_entity.id
_entity.type
_entity.pdbx_description
1 polymer ?
#
loop_
_entity_poly.entity_id
_entity_poly.type
_entity_poly.pdbx_seq_one_letter_code
_entity_poly.pdbx_strand_id
1 'polypeptide(L)'
;MRPASIAEGTPVSDTYRTVAASATAEFVVQGSEFLGHVRPVDSVSAAEAFVETVREEYADATHNVPAYRVRAGDDGEFLREYSSDDGEPSGSAGKPALNVLTQREIENCAVVVTRYYGGTNLGVGGLVRAYSRAVKDALDRAGVVEERPHERLEITVDYDDSGTVRSILESEGHEFDAEYEAEVRFAVRVPLPEGDAVRDRIRSATSGRADLD
;
A
#
# COMPACT_ATOMS: atom_id res chain seq x y z
N MET A 1 -22.96 -19.85 6.96
CA MET A 1 -21.65 -19.18 6.95
C MET A 1 -20.93 -19.66 5.69
N ARG A 2 -20.83 -18.83 4.65
CA ARG A 2 -20.09 -19.16 3.43
C ARG A 2 -18.67 -18.62 3.60
N PRO A 3 -17.62 -19.40 3.31
CA PRO A 3 -16.25 -18.89 3.42
C PRO A 3 -16.01 -17.81 2.37
N ALA A 4 -15.21 -16.81 2.73
CA ALA A 4 -14.73 -15.78 1.83
C ALA A 4 -13.95 -16.44 0.68
N SER A 5 -14.33 -16.10 -0.55
CA SER A 5 -13.63 -16.50 -1.76
C SER A 5 -12.27 -15.81 -1.79
N ILE A 6 -11.20 -16.57 -1.59
CA ILE A 6 -9.83 -16.10 -1.88
C ILE A 6 -9.71 -16.20 -3.40
N ALA A 7 -9.67 -15.06 -4.08
CA ALA A 7 -9.37 -15.01 -5.50
C ALA A 7 -7.87 -15.29 -5.70
N GLU A 8 -7.57 -16.19 -6.64
CA GLU A 8 -6.21 -16.54 -7.07
C GLU A 8 -5.50 -15.28 -7.62
N GLY A 9 -4.25 -15.06 -7.20
CA GLY A 9 -3.49 -13.83 -7.44
C GLY A 9 -3.25 -13.51 -8.92
N THR A 10 -3.37 -12.24 -9.27
CA THR A 10 -2.98 -11.71 -10.59
C THR A 10 -1.47 -11.49 -10.62
N PRO A 11 -0.73 -11.89 -11.68
CA PRO A 11 0.71 -11.70 -11.75
C PRO A 11 1.11 -10.23 -11.62
N VAL A 12 2.22 -9.99 -10.91
CA VAL A 12 2.77 -8.68 -10.60
C VAL A 12 3.26 -7.97 -11.86
N SER A 13 2.76 -6.77 -12.11
CA SER A 13 3.22 -5.87 -13.18
C SER A 13 4.53 -5.19 -12.79
N ASP A 14 5.41 -4.90 -13.77
CA ASP A 14 6.68 -4.16 -13.61
C ASP A 14 6.50 -2.79 -12.94
N THR A 15 5.31 -2.22 -13.06
CA THR A 15 4.88 -1.01 -12.36
C THR A 15 3.46 -1.16 -11.82
N TYR A 16 3.13 -0.40 -10.80
CA TYR A 16 1.76 -0.28 -10.29
C TYR A 16 1.40 1.16 -10.00
N ARG A 17 0.11 1.47 -9.96
CA ARG A 17 -0.36 2.81 -9.62
C ARG A 17 -0.64 2.89 -8.13
N THR A 18 -0.18 3.94 -7.48
CA THR A 18 -0.47 4.21 -6.07
C THR A 18 -0.72 5.69 -5.85
N VAL A 19 -0.98 6.11 -4.62
CA VAL A 19 -1.15 7.52 -4.26
C VAL A 19 0.18 8.15 -3.87
N ALA A 20 0.39 9.41 -4.26
CA ALA A 20 1.66 10.11 -4.00
C ALA A 20 1.85 10.47 -2.52
N ALA A 21 0.76 10.73 -1.81
CA ALA A 21 0.76 11.12 -0.42
C ALA A 21 -0.58 10.79 0.26
N SER A 22 -0.62 10.88 1.58
CA SER A 22 -1.88 10.86 2.32
C SER A 22 -2.72 12.08 1.99
N ALA A 23 -4.04 11.92 1.89
CA ALA A 23 -4.96 13.03 1.68
C ALA A 23 -6.33 12.77 2.31
N THR A 24 -7.12 13.83 2.44
CA THR A 24 -8.52 13.74 2.87
C THR A 24 -9.39 14.64 2.00
N ALA A 25 -10.58 14.15 1.63
CA ALA A 25 -11.61 14.89 0.93
C ALA A 25 -12.96 14.78 1.63
N GLU A 26 -13.70 15.88 1.73
CA GLU A 26 -14.99 15.92 2.41
C GLU A 26 -16.11 16.47 1.53
N PHE A 27 -17.33 15.99 1.76
CA PHE A 27 -18.53 16.59 1.21
C PHE A 27 -19.77 16.23 2.04
N VAL A 28 -20.84 17.02 1.86
CA VAL A 28 -22.15 16.78 2.50
C VAL A 28 -23.19 16.45 1.43
N VAL A 29 -24.04 15.46 1.71
CA VAL A 29 -25.20 15.10 0.89
C VAL A 29 -26.38 14.70 1.77
N GLN A 30 -27.52 15.37 1.58
CA GLN A 30 -28.74 15.14 2.38
C GLN A 30 -28.47 15.20 3.89
N GLY A 31 -27.66 16.18 4.31
CA GLY A 31 -27.24 16.38 5.69
C GLY A 31 -26.21 15.38 6.22
N SER A 32 -25.93 14.28 5.51
CA SER A 32 -24.87 13.34 5.91
C SER A 32 -23.53 13.86 5.42
N GLU A 33 -22.53 13.85 6.28
CA GLU A 33 -21.15 14.24 5.98
C GLU A 33 -20.31 12.99 5.70
N PHE A 34 -19.44 13.08 4.71
CA PHE A 34 -18.52 12.03 4.31
C PHE A 34 -17.11 12.60 4.21
N LEU A 35 -16.16 11.98 4.90
CA LEU A 35 -14.73 12.28 4.84
C LEU A 35 -14.02 11.04 4.30
N GLY A 36 -13.46 11.13 3.10
CA GLY A 36 -12.62 10.10 2.51
C GLY A 36 -11.16 10.34 2.87
N HIS A 37 -10.58 9.47 3.67
CA HIS A 37 -9.17 9.45 4.01
C HIS A 37 -8.45 8.43 3.13
N VAL A 38 -7.27 8.78 2.62
CA VAL A 38 -6.44 7.89 1.81
C VAL A 38 -4.98 8.00 2.24
N ARG A 39 -4.27 6.88 2.20
CA ARG A 39 -2.85 6.78 2.57
C ARG A 39 -2.13 5.73 1.72
N PRO A 40 -0.91 6.02 1.20
CA PRO A 40 -0.03 4.98 0.66
C PRO A 40 0.42 4.04 1.78
N VAL A 41 0.37 2.74 1.53
CA VAL A 41 0.75 1.69 2.51
C VAL A 41 1.50 0.58 1.82
N ASP A 42 2.59 0.12 2.41
CA ASP A 42 3.49 -0.89 1.85
C ASP A 42 3.15 -2.33 2.30
N SER A 43 2.23 -2.48 3.26
CA SER A 43 1.96 -3.74 3.92
C SER A 43 0.54 -3.80 4.46
N VAL A 44 0.04 -5.02 4.65
CA VAL A 44 -1.30 -5.25 5.22
C VAL A 44 -1.35 -4.72 6.65
N SER A 45 -0.29 -4.89 7.43
CA SER A 45 -0.16 -4.34 8.78
C SER A 45 -0.21 -2.81 8.78
N ALA A 46 0.46 -2.13 7.84
CA ALA A 46 0.37 -0.68 7.69
C ALA A 46 -1.04 -0.22 7.27
N ALA A 47 -1.74 -0.99 6.44
CA ALA A 47 -3.13 -0.72 6.09
C ALA A 47 -4.07 -0.86 7.30
N GLU A 48 -3.92 -1.92 8.09
CA GLU A 48 -4.73 -2.15 9.29
C GLU A 48 -4.45 -1.11 10.38
N ALA A 49 -3.18 -0.74 10.59
CA ALA A 49 -2.82 0.35 11.50
C ALA A 49 -3.41 1.69 11.07
N PHE A 50 -3.50 1.96 9.76
CA PHE A 50 -4.19 3.15 9.25
C PHE A 50 -5.66 3.16 9.64
N VAL A 51 -6.33 2.03 9.40
CA VAL A 51 -7.76 1.86 9.69
C VAL A 51 -8.04 2.11 11.16
N GLU A 52 -7.23 1.54 12.06
CA GLU A 52 -7.38 1.76 13.50
C GLU A 52 -7.11 3.22 13.89
N THR A 53 -6.09 3.86 13.30
CA THR A 53 -5.81 5.29 13.54
C THR A 53 -7.03 6.17 13.22
N VAL A 54 -7.65 5.97 12.05
CA VAL A 54 -8.84 6.75 11.65
C VAL A 54 -10.04 6.40 12.53
N ARG A 55 -10.22 5.13 12.91
CA ARG A 55 -11.29 4.73 13.83
C ARG A 55 -11.17 5.38 15.20
N GLU A 56 -9.95 5.51 15.71
CA GLU A 56 -9.68 6.17 16.99
C GLU A 56 -9.87 7.68 16.90
N GLU A 57 -9.40 8.31 15.82
CA GLU A 57 -9.55 9.76 15.58
C GLU A 57 -11.02 10.17 15.41
N TYR A 58 -11.80 9.37 14.69
CA TYR A 58 -13.22 9.61 14.39
C TYR A 58 -14.13 8.61 15.11
N ALA A 59 -13.85 8.36 16.39
CA ALA A 59 -14.58 7.38 17.20
C ALA A 59 -16.06 7.76 17.44
N ASP A 60 -16.42 9.03 17.23
CA ASP A 60 -17.79 9.56 17.35
C ASP A 60 -18.57 9.50 16.03
N ALA A 61 -17.94 9.09 14.92
CA ALA A 61 -18.60 8.93 13.64
C ALA A 61 -19.65 7.81 13.66
N THR A 62 -20.62 7.91 12.74
CA THR A 62 -21.63 6.86 12.59
C THR A 62 -21.01 5.58 12.03
N HIS A 63 -20.13 5.70 11.04
CA HIS A 63 -19.41 4.60 10.41
C HIS A 63 -18.02 5.06 9.97
N ASN A 64 -17.03 4.18 10.09
CA ASN A 64 -15.67 4.32 9.57
C ASN A 64 -15.39 3.14 8.63
N VAL A 65 -15.79 3.28 7.36
CA VAL A 65 -15.81 2.20 6.36
C VAL A 65 -14.43 2.03 5.72
N PRO A 66 -13.71 0.92 5.97
CA PRO A 66 -12.39 0.70 5.40
C PRO A 66 -12.45 -0.02 4.05
N ALA A 67 -11.48 0.27 3.18
CA ALA A 67 -11.11 -0.57 2.05
C ALA A 67 -9.60 -0.43 1.74
N TYR A 68 -8.95 -1.49 1.29
CA TYR A 68 -7.56 -1.41 0.86
C TYR A 68 -7.22 -2.43 -0.23
N ARG A 69 -6.18 -2.11 -1.01
CA ARG A 69 -5.52 -3.01 -1.97
C ARG A 69 -4.03 -2.93 -1.69
N VAL A 70 -3.42 -4.01 -1.23
CA VAL A 70 -2.00 -4.03 -0.82
C VAL A 70 -1.33 -5.28 -1.38
N ARG A 71 -0.15 -5.12 -1.97
CA ARG A 71 0.71 -6.25 -2.35
C ARG A 71 1.12 -7.01 -1.10
N ALA A 72 1.12 -8.34 -1.18
CA ALA A 72 1.41 -9.24 -0.08
C ALA A 72 2.10 -10.52 -0.60
N GLY A 73 2.68 -11.29 0.32
CA GLY A 73 3.65 -12.35 0.00
C GLY A 73 5.08 -11.86 0.19
N ASP A 74 6.05 -12.77 0.13
CA ASP A 74 7.46 -12.48 0.41
C ASP A 74 8.00 -11.36 -0.51
N ASP A 75 7.57 -11.35 -1.78
CA ASP A 75 7.95 -10.32 -2.77
C ASP A 75 6.75 -9.53 -3.33
N GLY A 76 5.63 -9.47 -2.59
CA GLY A 76 4.42 -8.79 -3.07
C GLY A 76 3.75 -9.49 -4.27
N GLU A 77 3.92 -10.82 -4.36
CA GLU A 77 3.48 -11.69 -5.46
C GLU A 77 1.96 -11.66 -5.72
N PHE A 78 1.15 -11.33 -4.71
CA PHE A 78 -0.30 -11.25 -4.86
C PHE A 78 -0.87 -9.98 -4.25
N LEU A 79 -2.02 -9.55 -4.76
CA LEU A 79 -2.72 -8.38 -4.26
C LEU A 79 -3.79 -8.78 -3.24
N ARG A 80 -3.60 -8.38 -1.99
CA ARG A 80 -4.61 -8.50 -0.94
C ARG A 80 -5.62 -7.36 -1.04
N GLU A 81 -6.87 -7.72 -1.24
CA GLU A 81 -8.00 -6.77 -1.23
C GLU A 81 -8.88 -6.99 0.01
N TYR A 82 -9.32 -5.90 0.63
CA TYR A 82 -10.21 -5.92 1.79
C TYR A 82 -11.20 -4.77 1.74
N SER A 83 -12.40 -5.02 2.25
CA SER A 83 -13.38 -3.98 2.56
C SER A 83 -14.36 -4.45 3.63
N SER A 84 -14.94 -3.52 4.39
CA SER A 84 -16.04 -3.78 5.32
C SER A 84 -17.09 -2.69 5.16
N ASP A 85 -18.38 -3.03 5.30
CA ASP A 85 -19.46 -2.04 5.33
C ASP A 85 -19.58 -1.32 6.69
N ASP A 86 -18.84 -1.76 7.72
CA ASP A 86 -18.79 -1.12 9.06
C ASP A 86 -20.16 -0.80 9.69
N GLY A 87 -21.15 -1.68 9.50
CA GLY A 87 -22.50 -1.48 10.03
C GLY A 87 -23.46 -0.75 9.09
N GLU A 88 -22.99 -0.25 7.95
CA GLU A 88 -23.86 0.17 6.85
C GLU A 88 -24.63 -1.02 6.26
N PRO A 89 -25.73 -0.76 5.52
CA PRO A 89 -26.42 -1.81 4.77
C PRO A 89 -25.45 -2.59 3.87
N SER A 90 -25.60 -3.92 3.86
CA SER A 90 -24.66 -4.80 3.15
C SER A 90 -24.49 -4.43 1.67
N GLY A 91 -23.23 -4.32 1.24
CA GLY A 91 -22.83 -3.99 -0.12
C GLY A 91 -23.01 -2.52 -0.50
N SER A 92 -23.34 -1.65 0.45
CA SER A 92 -23.62 -0.24 0.18
C SER A 92 -22.45 0.71 0.43
N ALA A 93 -21.36 0.24 1.07
CA ALA A 93 -20.25 1.10 1.48
C ALA A 93 -18.87 0.54 1.15
N GLY A 94 -18.45 -0.55 1.80
CA GLY A 94 -17.09 -1.09 1.69
C GLY A 94 -16.77 -1.56 0.27
N LYS A 95 -17.69 -2.31 -0.33
CA LYS A 95 -17.53 -2.78 -1.72
C LYS A 95 -17.50 -1.61 -2.73
N PRO A 96 -18.40 -0.61 -2.68
CA PRO A 96 -18.28 0.61 -3.46
C PRO A 96 -16.96 1.37 -3.30
N ALA A 97 -16.39 1.42 -2.09
CA ALA A 97 -15.09 2.03 -1.84
C ALA A 97 -13.95 1.25 -2.51
N LEU A 98 -13.90 -0.08 -2.29
CA LEU A 98 -12.91 -0.96 -2.90
C LEU A 98 -12.98 -0.94 -4.43
N ASN A 99 -14.18 -0.96 -5.00
CA ASN A 99 -14.39 -0.91 -6.45
C ASN A 99 -13.74 0.31 -7.10
N VAL A 100 -13.66 1.45 -6.41
CA VAL A 100 -12.98 2.65 -6.96
C VAL A 100 -11.47 2.41 -7.06
N LEU A 101 -10.87 1.79 -6.04
CA LEU A 101 -9.44 1.42 -6.08
C LEU A 101 -9.18 0.41 -7.20
N THR A 102 -10.03 -0.61 -7.32
CA THR A 102 -9.91 -1.65 -8.37
C THR A 102 -10.05 -1.05 -9.77
N GLN A 103 -11.07 -0.22 -10.02
CA GLN A 103 -11.30 0.39 -11.34
C GLN A 103 -10.22 1.39 -11.76
N ARG A 104 -9.55 2.02 -10.79
CA ARG A 104 -8.44 2.93 -11.02
C ARG A 104 -7.07 2.24 -10.96
N GLU A 105 -7.07 0.92 -10.74
CA GLU A 105 -5.87 0.09 -10.64
C GLU A 105 -4.90 0.58 -9.53
N ILE A 106 -5.44 1.14 -8.44
CA ILE A 106 -4.66 1.66 -7.32
C ILE A 106 -4.29 0.53 -6.36
N GLU A 107 -3.01 0.33 -6.13
CA GLU A 107 -2.42 -0.67 -5.24
C GLU A 107 -1.58 0.00 -4.15
N ASN A 108 -1.19 -0.77 -3.14
CA ASN A 108 -0.45 -0.28 -1.96
C ASN A 108 -1.09 0.97 -1.36
N CYS A 109 -2.41 0.90 -1.18
CA CYS A 109 -3.24 2.02 -0.78
C CYS A 109 -4.35 1.55 0.15
N ALA A 110 -4.55 2.29 1.23
CA ALA A 110 -5.66 2.12 2.15
C ALA A 110 -6.54 3.37 2.16
N VAL A 111 -7.84 3.16 2.25
CA VAL A 111 -8.85 4.22 2.42
C VAL A 111 -9.77 3.91 3.59
N VAL A 112 -10.20 4.96 4.27
CA VAL A 112 -11.28 4.91 5.24
C VAL A 112 -12.25 6.03 4.90
N VAL A 113 -13.53 5.71 4.79
CA VAL A 113 -14.57 6.72 4.63
C VAL A 113 -15.33 6.86 5.94
N THR A 114 -15.12 7.98 6.61
CA THR A 114 -15.83 8.37 7.82
C THR A 114 -17.14 9.03 7.44
N ARG A 115 -18.24 8.59 8.05
CA ARG A 115 -19.58 9.12 7.82
C ARG A 115 -20.24 9.59 9.11
N TYR A 116 -20.79 10.80 9.08
CA TYR A 116 -21.72 11.29 10.09
C TYR A 116 -23.15 11.32 9.50
N TYR A 117 -24.09 10.63 10.15
CA TYR A 117 -25.48 10.56 9.69
C TYR A 117 -26.24 11.87 9.88
N GLY A 118 -26.83 12.35 8.79
CA GLY A 118 -27.51 13.65 8.73
C GLY A 118 -29.00 13.68 9.03
N GLY A 119 -29.59 12.61 9.55
CA GLY A 119 -31.04 12.53 9.79
C GLY A 119 -31.89 12.17 8.56
N THR A 120 -31.33 12.14 7.36
CA THR A 120 -32.02 11.69 6.13
C THR A 120 -31.38 10.44 5.54
N ASN A 121 -32.18 9.41 5.29
CA ASN A 121 -31.72 8.17 4.68
C ASN A 121 -31.44 8.34 3.18
N LEU A 122 -30.19 8.04 2.77
CA LEU A 122 -29.74 8.06 1.38
C LEU A 122 -30.26 6.86 0.55
N GLY A 123 -30.66 5.78 1.23
CA GLY A 123 -30.92 4.47 0.62
C GLY A 123 -29.64 3.83 0.03
N VAL A 124 -29.70 2.53 -0.28
CA VAL A 124 -28.52 1.76 -0.75
C VAL A 124 -27.85 2.41 -1.96
N GLY A 125 -28.61 2.81 -2.98
CA GLY A 125 -28.05 3.44 -4.17
C GLY A 125 -27.43 4.82 -3.89
N GLY A 126 -27.93 5.55 -2.89
CA GLY A 126 -27.35 6.83 -2.46
C GLY A 126 -26.03 6.62 -1.73
N LEU A 127 -25.97 5.62 -0.84
CA LEU A 127 -24.75 5.23 -0.12
C LEU A 127 -23.65 4.77 -1.08
N VAL A 128 -23.98 3.89 -2.04
CA VAL A 128 -23.03 3.43 -3.07
C VAL A 128 -22.37 4.61 -3.77
N ARG A 129 -23.17 5.61 -4.20
CA ARG A 129 -22.63 6.81 -4.86
C ARG A 129 -21.81 7.69 -3.92
N ALA A 130 -22.22 7.83 -2.67
CA ALA A 130 -21.51 8.66 -1.69
C ALA A 130 -20.15 8.06 -1.32
N TYR A 131 -20.09 6.76 -0.99
CA TYR A 131 -18.83 6.09 -0.67
C TYR A 131 -17.86 6.05 -1.85
N SER A 132 -18.33 5.75 -3.06
CA SER A 132 -17.48 5.81 -4.25
C SER A 132 -16.98 7.24 -4.53
N ARG A 133 -17.82 8.26 -4.30
CA ARG A 133 -17.39 9.65 -4.45
C ARG A 133 -16.31 10.03 -3.43
N ALA A 134 -16.48 9.66 -2.15
CA ALA A 134 -15.52 10.01 -1.10
C ALA A 134 -14.12 9.47 -1.43
N VAL A 135 -14.03 8.21 -1.86
CA VAL A 135 -12.76 7.61 -2.28
C VAL A 135 -12.20 8.30 -3.52
N LYS A 136 -13.03 8.57 -4.53
CA LYS A 136 -12.59 9.28 -5.75
C LYS A 136 -12.01 10.65 -5.42
N ASP A 137 -12.71 11.45 -4.63
CA ASP A 137 -12.29 12.82 -4.30
C ASP A 137 -11.00 12.78 -3.46
N ALA A 138 -10.84 11.79 -2.57
CA ALA A 138 -9.62 11.59 -1.79
C ALA A 138 -8.42 11.20 -2.67
N LEU A 139 -8.60 10.26 -3.59
CA LEU A 139 -7.56 9.86 -4.57
C LEU A 139 -7.15 11.03 -5.48
N ASP A 140 -8.14 11.81 -5.94
CA ASP A 140 -7.87 12.97 -6.80
C ASP A 140 -7.04 14.04 -6.04
N ARG A 141 -7.26 14.20 -4.72
CA ARG A 141 -6.46 15.08 -3.87
C ARG A 141 -5.06 14.52 -3.54
N ALA A 142 -4.95 13.21 -3.33
CA ALA A 142 -3.68 12.55 -3.03
C ALA A 142 -2.70 12.58 -4.22
N GLY A 143 -3.23 12.66 -5.43
CA GLY A 143 -2.47 12.45 -6.66
C GLY A 143 -2.13 10.97 -6.84
N VAL A 144 -2.14 10.52 -8.09
CA VAL A 144 -1.81 9.13 -8.45
C VAL A 144 -0.48 9.11 -9.19
N VAL A 145 0.43 8.26 -8.75
CA VAL A 145 1.76 8.05 -9.32
C VAL A 145 1.91 6.60 -9.78
N GLU A 146 2.88 6.38 -10.65
CA GLU A 146 3.32 5.04 -11.05
C GLU A 146 4.60 4.71 -10.29
N GLU A 147 4.61 3.57 -9.61
CA GLU A 147 5.70 3.09 -8.76
C GLU A 147 6.21 1.76 -9.34
N ARG A 148 7.52 1.51 -9.22
CA ARG A 148 8.10 0.19 -9.44
C ARG A 148 8.15 -0.58 -8.12
N PRO A 149 7.78 -1.87 -8.08
CA PRO A 149 7.96 -2.65 -6.87
C PRO A 149 9.47 -2.82 -6.59
N HIS A 150 9.85 -2.68 -5.33
CA HIS A 150 11.22 -2.86 -4.86
C HIS A 150 11.24 -3.91 -3.75
N GLU A 151 12.28 -4.73 -3.71
CA GLU A 151 12.65 -5.53 -2.54
C GLU A 151 13.68 -4.77 -1.69
N ARG A 152 13.81 -5.20 -0.44
CA ARG A 152 14.94 -4.85 0.41
C ARG A 152 15.93 -5.99 0.36
N LEU A 153 17.12 -5.72 -0.13
CA LEU A 153 18.24 -6.64 -0.17
C LEU A 153 19.25 -6.27 0.92
N GLU A 154 19.52 -7.20 1.84
CA GLU A 154 20.53 -7.06 2.87
C GLU A 154 21.83 -7.76 2.45
N ILE A 155 22.92 -7.00 2.41
CA ILE A 155 24.23 -7.47 1.98
C ILE A 155 25.18 -7.34 3.16
N THR A 156 25.71 -8.46 3.64
CA THR A 156 26.74 -8.46 4.68
C THR A 156 28.08 -8.88 4.10
N VAL A 157 29.12 -8.06 4.35
CA VAL A 157 30.49 -8.31 3.87
C VAL A 157 31.54 -7.90 4.89
N ASP A 158 32.71 -8.54 4.80
CA ASP A 158 33.92 -8.04 5.44
C ASP A 158 34.35 -6.67 4.87
N TYR A 159 35.16 -5.95 5.64
CA TYR A 159 35.68 -4.63 5.26
C TYR A 159 36.43 -4.63 3.91
N ASP A 160 37.12 -5.72 3.58
CA ASP A 160 37.88 -5.86 2.33
C ASP A 160 36.98 -5.80 1.08
N ASP A 161 35.72 -6.26 1.19
CA ASP A 161 34.75 -6.26 0.10
C ASP A 161 33.78 -5.06 0.15
N SER A 162 33.71 -4.34 1.28
CA SER A 162 32.77 -3.23 1.51
C SER A 162 32.86 -2.10 0.47
N GLY A 163 34.08 -1.73 0.05
CA GLY A 163 34.29 -0.69 -0.96
C GLY A 163 33.81 -1.12 -2.35
N THR A 164 33.96 -2.40 -2.67
CA THR A 164 33.51 -2.99 -3.93
C THR A 164 31.98 -3.00 -3.99
N VAL A 165 31.31 -3.47 -2.94
CA VAL A 165 29.85 -3.48 -2.85
C VAL A 165 29.29 -2.07 -2.97
N ARG A 166 29.79 -1.12 -2.16
CA ARG A 166 29.40 0.29 -2.25
C ARG A 166 29.53 0.84 -3.67
N SER A 167 30.66 0.61 -4.32
CA SER A 167 30.89 1.11 -5.68
C SER A 167 29.89 0.55 -6.70
N ILE A 168 29.47 -0.71 -6.55
CA ILE A 168 28.45 -1.32 -7.43
C ILE A 168 27.11 -0.62 -7.21
N LEU A 169 26.66 -0.53 -5.96
CA LEU A 169 25.37 0.09 -5.60
C LEU A 169 25.29 1.54 -6.07
N GLU A 170 26.35 2.33 -5.83
CA GLU A 170 26.43 3.73 -6.29
C GLU A 170 26.47 3.84 -7.82
N SER A 171 27.17 2.93 -8.52
CA SER A 171 27.27 2.98 -9.99
C SER A 171 25.96 2.64 -10.71
N GLU A 172 25.12 1.82 -10.07
CA GLU A 172 23.82 1.39 -10.59
C GLU A 172 22.67 2.30 -10.09
N GLY A 173 22.97 3.22 -9.16
CA GLY A 173 22.01 4.21 -8.67
C GLY A 173 21.04 3.70 -7.63
N HIS A 174 21.36 2.59 -6.95
CA HIS A 174 20.52 2.04 -5.89
C HIS A 174 20.61 2.88 -4.62
N GLU A 175 19.48 3.12 -3.97
CA GLU A 175 19.43 3.75 -2.64
C GLU A 175 19.77 2.70 -1.57
N PHE A 176 20.65 3.05 -0.63
CA PHE A 176 21.04 2.15 0.46
C PHE A 176 21.46 2.88 1.74
N ASP A 177 21.25 2.20 2.87
CA ASP A 177 21.88 2.51 4.15
C ASP A 177 23.06 1.57 4.39
N ALA A 178 24.08 2.04 5.10
CA ALA A 178 25.27 1.23 5.43
C ALA A 178 25.64 1.34 6.91
N GLU A 179 25.79 0.19 7.56
CA GLU A 179 26.19 0.07 8.96
C GLU A 179 27.58 -0.59 9.03
N TYR A 180 28.50 0.04 9.74
CA TYR A 180 29.89 -0.40 9.86
C TYR A 180 30.16 -0.86 11.29
N GLU A 181 30.16 -2.17 11.50
CA GLU A 181 30.42 -2.80 12.80
C GLU A 181 31.57 -3.81 12.71
N ALA A 182 31.39 -5.04 13.21
CA ALA A 182 32.34 -6.13 13.01
C ALA A 182 32.42 -6.53 11.53
N GLU A 183 31.28 -6.52 10.85
CA GLU A 183 31.10 -6.64 9.40
C GLU A 183 30.38 -5.38 8.90
N VAL A 184 30.41 -5.15 7.60
CA VAL A 184 29.69 -4.05 6.95
C VAL A 184 28.38 -4.59 6.40
N ARG A 185 27.27 -3.97 6.79
CA ARG A 185 25.92 -4.32 6.32
C ARG A 185 25.38 -3.21 5.45
N PHE A 186 24.86 -3.57 4.28
CA PHE A 186 24.14 -2.66 3.39
C PHE A 186 22.68 -3.10 3.33
N ALA A 187 21.77 -2.15 3.55
CA ALA A 187 20.35 -2.34 3.32
C ALA A 187 19.96 -1.57 2.06
N VAL A 188 19.67 -2.29 0.98
CA VAL A 188 19.50 -1.72 -0.36
C VAL A 188 18.05 -1.85 -0.79
N ARG A 189 17.50 -0.80 -1.39
CA ARG A 189 16.18 -0.85 -2.05
C ARG A 189 16.39 -1.10 -3.55
N VAL A 190 16.04 -2.30 -4.02
CA VAL A 190 16.31 -2.75 -5.40
C VAL A 190 14.98 -3.00 -6.12
N PRO A 191 14.76 -2.51 -7.34
CA PRO A 191 13.59 -2.88 -8.12
C PRO A 191 13.49 -4.41 -8.26
N LEU A 192 12.31 -5.01 -8.01
CA LEU A 192 12.15 -6.48 -8.07
C LEU A 192 12.71 -7.12 -9.35
N PRO A 193 12.54 -6.54 -10.56
CA PRO A 193 13.11 -7.13 -11.78
C PRO A 193 14.64 -7.13 -11.84
N GLU A 194 15.32 -6.34 -10.99
CA GLU A 194 16.76 -6.15 -10.97
C GLU A 194 17.44 -6.95 -9.83
N GLY A 195 16.67 -7.48 -8.89
CA GLY A 195 17.13 -8.23 -7.71
C GLY A 195 18.19 -9.27 -8.00
N ASP A 196 17.83 -10.25 -8.84
CA ASP A 196 18.73 -11.34 -9.24
C ASP A 196 20.02 -10.81 -9.90
N ALA A 197 19.91 -9.77 -10.72
CA ALA A 197 21.06 -9.19 -11.41
C ALA A 197 22.03 -8.53 -10.41
N VAL A 198 21.51 -7.81 -9.42
CA VAL A 198 22.31 -7.19 -8.35
C VAL A 198 22.97 -8.28 -7.49
N ARG A 199 22.22 -9.31 -7.09
CA ARG A 199 22.73 -10.45 -6.31
C ARG A 199 23.87 -11.17 -7.03
N ASP A 200 23.71 -11.47 -8.32
CA ASP A 200 24.73 -12.11 -9.13
C ASP A 200 25.97 -11.22 -9.33
N ARG A 201 25.77 -9.92 -9.51
CA ARG A 201 26.85 -8.94 -9.65
C ARG A 201 27.70 -8.87 -8.38
N ILE A 202 27.07 -8.74 -7.22
CA ILE A 202 27.75 -8.70 -5.93
C ILE A 202 28.46 -10.02 -5.66
N ARG A 203 27.79 -11.16 -5.85
CA ARG A 203 28.39 -12.49 -5.67
C ARG A 203 29.63 -12.66 -6.55
N SER A 204 29.58 -12.21 -7.80
CA SER A 204 30.73 -12.25 -8.70
C SER A 204 31.89 -11.38 -8.21
N ALA A 205 31.59 -10.13 -7.81
CA ALA A 205 32.60 -9.16 -7.40
C ALA A 205 33.29 -9.53 -6.08
N THR A 206 32.57 -10.16 -5.16
CA THR A 206 33.10 -10.63 -3.86
C THR A 206 33.58 -12.08 -3.91
N SER A 207 33.60 -12.71 -5.08
CA SER A 207 33.92 -14.14 -5.24
C SER A 207 33.08 -15.05 -4.33
N GLY A 208 31.83 -14.67 -4.07
CA GLY A 208 30.87 -15.39 -3.24
C GLY A 208 31.02 -15.20 -1.74
N ARG A 209 31.83 -14.25 -1.27
CA ARG A 209 32.02 -13.95 0.16
C ARG A 209 30.91 -13.09 0.77
N ALA A 210 30.13 -12.39 -0.06
CA ALA A 210 28.98 -11.64 0.43
C ALA A 210 27.83 -12.58 0.83
N ASP A 211 27.28 -12.34 2.01
CA ASP A 211 26.00 -12.89 2.43
C ASP A 211 24.88 -11.99 1.90
N LEU A 212 23.85 -12.60 1.30
CA LEU A 212 22.79 -11.91 0.56
C LEU A 212 21.43 -12.44 1.01
N ASP A 213 20.75 -11.68 1.85
CA ASP A 213 19.36 -11.93 2.28
C ASP A 213 18.42 -10.99 1.52
#